data_AF-A0A2X2BFA2-F1
#
_entry.id   AF-A0A2X2BFA2-F1
#
_cell.length_a   1.000
_cell.length_b   1.000
_cell.length_c   1.000
_cell.angle_alpha   90.00
_cell.angle_beta   90.00
_cell.angle_gamma   90.00
#
_symmetry.space_group_name_H-M   'P 1'
#
loop_
_entity.id
_entity.type
_entity.pdbx_description
1 polymer ?
#
loop_
_entity_poly.entity_id
_entity_poly.type
_entity_poly.pdbx_seq_one_letter_code
_entity_poly.pdbx_strand_id
1 'polypeptide(L)'
;MLDATAELSASITGWDSGECSRFIRNSFNEWLENYGTGNREKYQVVKRARDFIQRYGLNRFQPYTYGKRNGDLDRVYAGRITNLAGYLVSGRREDGKDEYHIIPSVFEDEILSGIQKKLGAEALEEAGILVRPESGRVDGKTISINGSQQRFVVLIDSEEE
;
A
#
# COMPACT_ATOMS: atom_id res chain seq x y z
N MET A 1 -34.47 9.89 -4.87
CA MET A 1 -33.42 9.76 -5.90
C MET A 1 -33.82 8.73 -6.95
N LEU A 2 -34.20 7.50 -6.55
CA LEU A 2 -34.68 6.47 -7.49
C LEU A 2 -35.96 6.85 -8.26
N ASP A 3 -36.91 7.52 -7.62
CA ASP A 3 -38.17 7.94 -8.28
C ASP A 3 -37.94 8.95 -9.41
N ALA A 4 -37.02 9.90 -9.21
CA ALA A 4 -36.67 10.90 -10.22
C ALA A 4 -35.93 10.27 -11.42
N THR A 5 -35.09 9.27 -11.18
CA THR A 5 -34.42 8.52 -12.26
C THR A 5 -35.43 7.74 -13.09
N ALA A 6 -36.41 7.08 -12.44
CA ALA A 6 -37.44 6.31 -13.12
C ALA A 6 -38.34 7.18 -14.02
N GLU A 7 -38.72 8.36 -13.54
CA GLU A 7 -39.54 9.32 -14.29
C GLU A 7 -38.81 9.87 -15.53
N LEU A 8 -37.50 10.14 -15.42
CA LEU A 8 -36.68 10.62 -16.52
C LEU A 8 -36.38 9.54 -17.56
N SER A 9 -36.11 8.30 -17.14
CA SER A 9 -35.75 7.20 -18.04
C SER A 9 -36.93 6.63 -18.82
N ALA A 10 -38.17 6.76 -18.31
CA ALA A 10 -39.37 6.19 -18.93
C ALA A 10 -39.58 6.62 -20.39
N SER A 11 -39.26 7.88 -20.71
CA SER A 11 -39.37 8.41 -22.08
C SER A 11 -38.39 7.78 -23.08
N ILE A 12 -37.32 7.18 -22.59
CA ILE A 12 -36.23 6.59 -23.39
C ILE A 12 -36.38 5.07 -23.47
N THR A 13 -36.74 4.43 -22.36
CA THR A 13 -36.80 2.96 -22.26
C THR A 13 -38.20 2.40 -22.51
N GLY A 14 -39.24 3.21 -22.34
CA GLY A 14 -40.64 2.77 -22.34
C GLY A 14 -41.05 1.99 -21.09
N TRP A 15 -40.17 1.87 -20.09
CA TRP A 15 -40.44 1.16 -18.85
C TRP A 15 -41.29 1.97 -17.89
N ASP A 16 -42.19 1.29 -17.17
CA ASP A 16 -42.88 1.91 -16.05
C ASP A 16 -41.96 2.08 -14.83
N SER A 17 -42.43 2.81 -13.82
CA SER A 17 -41.64 3.08 -12.61
C SER A 17 -41.24 1.80 -11.86
N GLY A 18 -42.10 0.78 -11.84
CA GLY A 18 -41.82 -0.51 -11.22
C GLY A 18 -40.75 -1.30 -11.99
N GLU A 19 -40.82 -1.30 -13.31
CA GLU A 19 -39.82 -1.91 -14.19
C GLU A 19 -38.45 -1.23 -14.05
N CYS A 20 -38.40 0.11 -14.10
CA CYS A 20 -37.17 0.88 -13.87
C CYS A 20 -36.54 0.55 -12.51
N SER A 21 -37.34 0.53 -11.44
CA SER A 21 -36.85 0.21 -10.09
C SER A 21 -36.31 -1.22 -10.00
N ARG A 22 -36.97 -2.18 -10.66
CA ARG A 22 -36.52 -3.58 -10.74
C ARG A 22 -35.19 -3.70 -11.49
N PHE A 23 -35.05 -3.05 -12.65
CA PHE A 23 -33.81 -3.11 -13.44
C PHE A 23 -32.64 -2.44 -12.72
N ILE A 24 -32.83 -1.27 -12.12
CA ILE A 24 -31.78 -0.60 -11.33
C ILE A 24 -31.31 -1.49 -10.17
N ARG A 25 -32.25 -2.13 -9.45
CA ARG A 25 -31.90 -3.08 -8.38
C ARG A 25 -31.15 -4.29 -8.92
N ASN A 26 -31.58 -4.86 -10.04
CA ASN A 26 -30.90 -5.98 -10.66
C ASN A 26 -29.49 -5.61 -11.10
N SER A 27 -29.28 -4.47 -11.77
CA SER A 27 -27.95 -4.00 -12.16
C SER A 27 -27.07 -3.72 -10.95
N PHE A 28 -27.63 -3.19 -9.86
CA PHE A 28 -26.89 -2.97 -8.62
C PHE A 28 -26.54 -4.29 -7.93
N ASN A 29 -27.45 -5.27 -7.91
CA ASN A 29 -27.20 -6.59 -7.36
C ASN A 29 -26.17 -7.37 -8.18
N GLU A 30 -26.24 -7.32 -9.51
CA GLU A 30 -25.25 -7.90 -10.42
C GLU A 30 -23.88 -7.24 -10.23
N TRP A 31 -23.85 -5.92 -10.02
CA TRP A 31 -22.63 -5.22 -9.62
C TRP A 31 -22.15 -5.73 -8.24
N LEU A 32 -23.02 -5.85 -7.24
CA LEU A 32 -22.65 -6.40 -5.93
C LEU A 32 -22.17 -7.87 -6.01
N GLU A 33 -22.72 -8.69 -6.89
CA GLU A 33 -22.28 -10.08 -7.10
C GLU A 33 -20.91 -10.14 -7.78
N ASN A 34 -20.68 -9.29 -8.78
CA ASN A 34 -19.41 -9.24 -9.52
C ASN A 34 -18.27 -8.56 -8.73
N TYR A 35 -18.59 -7.56 -7.91
CA TYR A 35 -17.61 -6.73 -7.22
C TYR A 35 -17.56 -6.94 -5.70
N GLY A 36 -18.58 -7.59 -5.12
CA GLY A 36 -18.69 -7.87 -3.70
C GLY A 36 -18.89 -6.63 -2.83
N THR A 37 -18.95 -6.84 -1.52
CA THR A 37 -18.92 -5.79 -0.48
C THR A 37 -17.60 -5.76 0.30
N GLY A 38 -16.60 -6.52 -0.17
CA GLY A 38 -15.49 -6.99 0.65
C GLY A 38 -14.11 -6.38 0.39
N ASN A 39 -13.16 -6.91 1.16
CA ASN A 39 -11.79 -6.49 1.49
C ASN A 39 -10.77 -6.36 0.33
N ARG A 40 -11.22 -6.10 -0.91
CA ARG A 40 -10.39 -6.15 -2.12
C ARG A 40 -9.28 -5.10 -2.10
N GLU A 41 -9.55 -3.91 -1.59
CA GLU A 41 -8.52 -2.87 -1.44
C GLU A 41 -7.41 -3.31 -0.49
N LYS A 42 -7.77 -3.94 0.65
CA LYS A 42 -6.78 -4.49 1.59
C LYS A 42 -5.95 -5.62 0.96
N TYR A 43 -6.60 -6.54 0.23
CA TYR A 43 -5.86 -7.57 -0.50
C TYR A 43 -4.92 -6.98 -1.56
N GLN A 44 -5.38 -5.98 -2.30
CA GLN A 44 -4.58 -5.33 -3.35
C GLN A 44 -3.34 -4.63 -2.79
N VAL A 45 -3.45 -3.88 -1.70
CA VAL A 45 -2.29 -3.19 -1.10
C VAL A 45 -1.29 -4.19 -0.54
N VAL A 46 -1.76 -5.26 0.12
CA VAL A 46 -0.91 -6.34 0.64
C VAL A 46 -0.16 -7.01 -0.49
N LYS A 47 -0.87 -7.38 -1.56
CA LYS A 47 -0.27 -7.97 -2.75
C LYS A 47 0.76 -7.03 -3.41
N ARG A 48 0.43 -5.74 -3.58
CA ARG A 48 1.36 -4.75 -4.16
C ARG A 48 2.61 -4.58 -3.30
N ALA A 49 2.49 -4.55 -1.98
CA ALA A 49 3.64 -4.42 -1.09
C ALA A 49 4.59 -5.63 -1.22
N ARG A 50 4.05 -6.86 -1.26
CA ARG A 50 4.87 -8.07 -1.51
C ARG A 50 5.51 -8.05 -2.89
N ASP A 51 4.72 -7.77 -3.94
CA ASP A 51 5.22 -7.65 -5.31
C ASP A 51 6.34 -6.59 -5.40
N PHE A 52 6.21 -5.48 -4.67
CA PHE A 52 7.21 -4.42 -4.62
C PHE A 52 8.52 -4.90 -4.00
N ILE A 53 8.46 -5.53 -2.83
CA ILE A 53 9.64 -6.07 -2.15
C ILE A 53 10.33 -7.13 -3.02
N GLN A 54 9.58 -8.08 -3.57
CA GLN A 54 10.12 -9.16 -4.40
C GLN A 54 10.79 -8.63 -5.68
N ARG A 55 10.20 -7.64 -6.34
CA ARG A 55 10.73 -7.09 -7.60
C ARG A 55 11.91 -6.14 -7.38
N TYR A 56 11.88 -5.36 -6.30
CA TYR A 56 12.75 -4.19 -6.15
C TYR A 56 13.68 -4.25 -4.94
N GLY A 57 13.50 -5.20 -4.03
CA GLY A 57 14.23 -5.30 -2.76
C GLY A 57 15.76 -5.25 -2.90
N LEU A 58 16.30 -5.80 -3.98
CA LEU A 58 17.75 -5.87 -4.24
C LEU A 58 18.29 -4.82 -5.22
N ASN A 59 17.45 -3.94 -5.78
CA ASN A 59 17.85 -3.04 -6.86
C ASN A 59 17.49 -1.56 -6.63
N ARG A 60 16.45 -1.27 -5.83
CA ARG A 60 15.99 0.09 -5.55
C ARG A 60 16.25 0.51 -4.10
N PHE A 61 16.93 -0.31 -3.31
CA PHE A 61 17.23 -0.04 -1.92
C PHE A 61 18.73 0.05 -1.70
N GLN A 62 19.16 1.14 -1.06
CA GLN A 62 20.55 1.29 -0.66
C GLN A 62 20.80 0.49 0.64
N PRO A 63 21.76 -0.46 0.66
CA PRO A 63 22.13 -1.16 1.89
C PRO A 63 22.64 -0.18 2.95
N TYR A 64 22.16 -0.38 4.18
CA TYR A 64 22.49 0.41 5.36
C TYR A 64 22.69 -0.52 6.57
N THR A 65 23.88 -0.51 7.16
CA THR A 65 24.16 -1.30 8.37
C THR A 65 23.81 -0.50 9.62
N TYR A 66 22.88 -0.99 10.44
CA TYR A 66 22.48 -0.31 11.67
C TYR A 66 23.62 -0.20 12.70
N GLY A 67 23.63 0.86 13.51
CA GLY A 67 24.59 1.04 14.62
C GLY A 67 25.94 1.68 14.25
N LYS A 68 26.25 1.90 12.96
CA LYS A 68 27.43 2.66 12.53
C LYS A 68 27.09 4.12 12.19
N ARG A 69 28.05 5.05 12.32
CA ARG A 69 27.90 6.46 11.91
C ARG A 69 27.71 6.53 10.39
N ASN A 70 26.57 7.05 9.91
CA ASN A 70 26.14 6.94 8.50
C ASN A 70 26.09 5.48 7.99
N GLY A 71 25.75 4.54 8.88
CA GLY A 71 25.51 3.11 8.63
C GLY A 71 26.10 2.49 7.38
N ASP A 72 27.43 2.32 7.33
CA ASP A 72 28.18 1.60 6.27
C ASP A 72 27.56 1.67 4.85
N LEU A 73 27.14 2.86 4.45
CA LEU A 73 26.53 3.10 3.14
C LEU A 73 27.56 2.79 2.06
N ASP A 74 27.34 1.74 1.27
CA ASP A 74 28.13 1.47 0.07
C ASP A 74 27.81 2.52 -1.00
N ARG A 75 28.63 3.57 -1.06
CA ARG A 75 28.49 4.66 -2.03
C ARG A 75 28.77 4.25 -3.47
N VAL A 76 29.54 3.18 -3.69
CA VAL A 76 29.82 2.65 -5.02
C VAL A 76 28.58 1.95 -5.55
N TYR A 77 27.91 1.18 -4.70
CA TYR A 77 26.60 0.60 -5.01
C TYR A 77 25.53 1.68 -5.18
N ALA A 78 25.50 2.71 -4.32
CA ALA A 78 24.55 3.81 -4.40
C ALA A 78 24.53 4.50 -5.77
N GLY A 79 25.70 4.69 -6.37
CA GLY A 79 25.82 5.31 -7.70
C GLY A 79 25.23 4.49 -8.85
N ARG A 80 24.86 3.22 -8.63
CA ARG A 80 24.27 2.31 -9.62
C ARG A 80 22.76 2.15 -9.48
N ILE A 81 22.19 2.58 -8.36
CA ILE A 81 20.75 2.49 -8.11
C ILE A 81 20.04 3.54 -8.97
N THR A 82 19.13 3.08 -9.82
CA THR A 82 18.20 3.95 -10.56
C THR A 82 16.85 3.92 -9.86
N ASN A 83 16.22 5.10 -9.71
CA ASN A 83 14.92 5.22 -9.04
C ASN A 83 14.90 4.67 -7.59
N LEU A 84 15.72 5.26 -6.71
CA LEU A 84 15.82 4.87 -5.30
C LEU A 84 14.45 4.86 -4.61
N ALA A 85 14.07 3.72 -4.05
CA ALA A 85 12.84 3.53 -3.27
C ALA A 85 13.06 3.73 -1.76
N GLY A 86 14.30 3.57 -1.29
CA GLY A 86 14.61 3.64 0.13
C GLY A 86 15.91 2.96 0.53
N TYR A 87 15.95 2.45 1.77
CA TYR A 87 17.12 1.80 2.36
C TYR A 87 16.78 0.39 2.85
N LEU A 88 17.71 -0.54 2.63
CA LEU A 88 17.64 -1.90 3.17
C LEU A 88 18.45 -1.94 4.46
N VAL A 89 17.79 -2.16 5.60
CA VAL A 89 18.41 -2.11 6.92
C VAL A 89 18.49 -3.52 7.51
N SER A 90 19.72 -4.02 7.63
CA SER A 90 20.02 -5.34 8.19
C SER A 90 20.50 -5.24 9.65
N GLY A 91 20.32 -6.32 10.40
CA GLY A 91 20.86 -6.48 11.76
C GLY A 91 20.21 -5.60 12.84
N ARG A 92 19.05 -5.00 12.56
CA ARG A 92 18.29 -4.19 13.52
C ARG A 92 17.26 -5.01 14.30
N ARG A 93 16.61 -5.99 13.66
CA ARG A 93 15.53 -6.78 14.25
C ARG A 93 16.09 -8.03 14.93
N GLU A 94 15.42 -8.45 16.00
CA GLU A 94 15.76 -9.69 16.73
C GLU A 94 15.43 -10.95 15.93
N ASP A 95 14.43 -10.89 15.05
CA ASP A 95 14.00 -11.99 14.17
C ASP A 95 14.94 -12.22 12.97
N GLY A 96 16.01 -11.42 12.85
CA GLY A 96 16.98 -11.51 11.76
C GLY A 96 16.48 -11.05 10.40
N LYS A 97 15.24 -10.56 10.29
CA LYS A 97 14.69 -10.06 9.03
C LYS A 97 15.22 -8.68 8.71
N ASP A 98 15.40 -8.41 7.42
CA ASP A 98 15.73 -7.08 6.93
C ASP A 98 14.50 -6.16 6.96
N GLU A 99 14.73 -4.88 7.24
CA GLU A 99 13.72 -3.83 7.15
C GLU A 99 13.89 -3.04 5.84
N TYR A 100 12.80 -2.92 5.08
CA TYR A 100 12.70 -2.04 3.92
C TYR A 100 12.19 -0.67 4.36
N HIS A 101 13.09 0.31 4.45
CA HIS A 101 12.78 1.69 4.82
C HIS A 101 12.41 2.47 3.56
N ILE A 102 11.13 2.51 3.23
CA ILE A 102 10.57 3.05 1.99
C ILE A 102 10.30 4.55 2.14
N ILE A 103 10.69 5.32 1.12
CA ILE A 103 10.40 6.76 1.02
C ILE A 103 8.88 6.96 1.00
N PRO A 104 8.31 7.89 1.79
CA PRO A 104 6.85 8.05 1.89
C PRO A 104 6.14 8.27 0.56
N SER A 105 6.71 9.05 -0.36
CA SER A 105 6.12 9.27 -1.69
C SER A 105 6.07 7.98 -2.52
N VAL A 106 7.14 7.17 -2.48
CA VAL A 106 7.18 5.87 -3.17
C VAL A 106 6.13 4.92 -2.59
N PHE A 107 5.97 4.91 -1.27
CA PHE A 107 4.92 4.12 -0.63
C PHE A 107 3.51 4.57 -1.05
N GLU A 108 3.26 5.88 -1.09
CA GLU A 108 1.95 6.43 -1.48
C GLU A 108 1.64 6.19 -2.97
N ASP A 109 2.60 6.42 -3.86
CA ASP A 109 2.41 6.35 -5.30
C ASP A 109 2.40 4.91 -5.83
N GLU A 110 3.32 4.07 -5.38
CA GLU A 110 3.56 2.75 -5.98
C GLU A 110 2.90 1.59 -5.20
N ILE A 111 2.78 1.72 -3.86
CA ILE A 111 2.24 0.64 -3.02
C ILE A 111 0.76 0.89 -2.70
N LEU A 112 0.42 2.08 -2.18
CA LEU A 112 -0.99 2.42 -1.93
C LEU A 112 -1.75 2.63 -3.22
N SER A 113 -1.15 3.30 -4.21
CA SER A 113 -1.73 3.47 -5.56
C SER A 113 -3.18 3.98 -5.53
N GLY A 114 -3.42 5.04 -4.74
CA GLY A 114 -4.73 5.67 -4.58
C GLY A 114 -5.60 5.13 -3.45
N ILE A 115 -5.20 4.06 -2.76
CA ILE A 115 -5.88 3.59 -1.54
C ILE A 115 -5.63 4.56 -0.39
N GLN A 116 -6.66 4.84 0.42
CA GLN A 116 -6.53 5.70 1.59
C GLN A 116 -5.43 5.18 2.53
N LYS A 117 -4.48 6.06 2.88
CA LYS A 117 -3.30 5.74 3.70
C LYS A 117 -3.60 4.97 4.99
N LYS A 118 -4.67 5.36 5.70
CA LYS A 118 -5.09 4.68 6.94
C LYS A 118 -5.50 3.22 6.67
N LEU A 119 -6.41 3.03 5.71
CA LEU A 119 -6.92 1.71 5.32
C LEU A 119 -5.79 0.80 4.81
N GLY A 120 -4.91 1.34 3.96
CA GLY A 120 -3.79 0.58 3.42
C GLY A 120 -2.77 0.18 4.48
N ALA A 121 -2.50 1.08 5.43
CA ALA A 121 -1.59 0.78 6.53
C ALA A 121 -2.18 -0.23 7.52
N GLU A 122 -3.48 -0.17 7.83
CA GLU A 122 -4.18 -1.19 8.62
C GLU A 122 -4.12 -2.56 7.93
N ALA A 123 -4.35 -2.62 6.62
CA ALA A 123 -4.26 -3.87 5.85
C ALA A 123 -2.87 -4.50 5.90
N LEU A 124 -1.81 -3.70 5.73
CA LEU A 124 -0.44 -4.17 5.76
C LEU A 124 0.01 -4.58 7.18
N GLU A 125 -0.53 -3.94 8.20
CA GLU A 125 -0.31 -4.31 9.61
C GLU A 125 -1.02 -5.62 9.96
N GLU A 126 -2.27 -5.79 9.55
CA GLU A 126 -3.03 -7.05 9.67
C GLU A 126 -2.30 -8.21 8.96
N ALA A 127 -1.62 -7.94 7.84
CA ALA A 127 -0.81 -8.92 7.10
C ALA A 127 0.62 -9.13 7.66
N GLY A 128 1.00 -8.42 8.74
CA GLY A 128 2.34 -8.52 9.33
C GLY A 128 3.47 -7.94 8.48
N ILE A 129 3.16 -7.17 7.43
CA ILE A 129 4.14 -6.57 6.51
C ILE A 129 4.60 -5.21 7.02
N LEU A 130 3.70 -4.38 7.54
CA LEU A 130 4.01 -3.03 8.03
C LEU A 130 4.54 -3.08 9.46
N VAL A 131 5.68 -2.45 9.69
CA VAL A 131 6.27 -2.30 11.02
C VAL A 131 6.03 -0.89 11.54
N ARG A 132 5.20 -0.78 12.58
CA ARG A 132 5.01 0.50 13.28
C ARG A 132 5.86 0.57 14.55
N PRO A 133 6.46 1.74 14.85
CA PRO A 133 7.01 1.99 16.18
C PRO A 133 5.92 2.10 17.25
N GLU A 134 4.76 2.65 16.90
CA GLU A 134 3.62 2.89 17.80
C GLU A 134 2.31 2.73 17.03
N SER A 135 1.27 2.20 17.69
CA SER A 135 -0.07 2.04 17.10
C SER A 135 -0.64 3.38 16.64
N GLY A 136 -1.20 3.44 15.42
CA GLY A 136 -1.85 4.64 14.86
C GLY A 136 -0.99 5.61 14.04
N ARG A 137 0.35 5.46 14.02
CA ARG A 137 1.23 6.28 13.13
C ARG A 137 1.67 5.47 11.91
N VAL A 138 1.36 5.96 10.70
CA VAL A 138 1.70 5.28 9.43
C VAL A 138 3.13 5.58 8.99
N ASP A 139 3.56 6.83 9.15
CA ASP A 139 4.94 7.23 8.84
C ASP A 139 5.86 6.68 9.93
N GLY A 140 6.55 5.62 9.54
CA GLY A 140 7.49 4.87 10.35
C GLY A 140 8.74 5.66 10.70
N LYS A 141 9.56 4.99 11.50
CA LYS A 141 10.66 5.49 12.30
C LYS A 141 11.57 6.49 11.56
N THR A 142 12.03 7.48 12.29
CA THR A 142 13.07 8.41 11.84
C THR A 142 14.41 7.69 11.79
N ILE A 143 15.06 7.67 10.63
CA ILE A 143 16.49 7.34 10.53
C ILE A 143 17.27 8.61 10.20
N SER A 144 18.48 8.72 10.75
CA SER A 144 19.41 9.79 10.42
C SER A 144 20.31 9.33 9.30
N ILE A 145 20.16 9.93 8.12
CA ILE A 145 20.98 9.65 6.95
C ILE A 145 21.73 10.92 6.60
N ASN A 146 23.06 10.84 6.48
CA ASN A 146 23.93 11.98 6.14
C ASN A 146 23.73 13.22 7.03
N GLY A 147 23.35 13.01 8.31
CA GLY A 147 23.10 14.10 9.26
C GLY A 147 21.72 14.75 9.18
N SER A 148 20.85 14.30 8.25
CA SER A 148 19.44 14.70 8.21
C SER A 148 18.55 13.59 8.73
N GLN A 149 17.62 13.94 9.62
CA GLN A 149 16.55 13.04 10.04
C GLN A 149 15.47 12.98 8.96
N GLN A 150 15.15 11.79 8.49
CA GLN A 150 14.08 11.53 7.53
C GLN A 150 13.18 10.40 8.03
N ARG A 151 11.90 10.46 7.67
CA ARG A 151 10.89 9.47 8.06
C ARG A 151 10.62 8.52 6.91
N PHE A 152 10.51 7.23 7.21
CA PHE A 152 10.32 6.17 6.23
C PHE A 152 9.18 5.27 6.66
N VAL A 153 8.45 4.72 5.69
CA VAL A 153 7.52 3.63 5.94
C VAL A 153 8.34 2.34 5.99
N VAL A 154 8.20 1.56 7.06
CA VAL A 154 9.05 0.37 7.26
C VAL A 154 8.23 -0.88 6.97
N LEU A 155 8.63 -1.61 5.93
CA LEU A 155 8.05 -2.92 5.61
C LEU A 155 9.05 -4.04 5.91
N ILE A 156 8.54 -5.24 6.15
CA ILE A 156 9.34 -6.47 6.21
C ILE A 156 8.77 -7.49 5.25
N ASP A 157 9.61 -8.41 4.81
CA ASP A 157 9.16 -9.58 4.07
C ASP A 157 8.51 -10.57 5.05
N SER A 158 7.18 -10.66 5.01
CA SER A 158 6.41 -11.68 5.71
C SER A 158 5.86 -12.68 4.68
N GLU A 159 6.17 -13.96 4.89
CA GLU A 159 5.54 -15.03 4.12
C GLU A 159 4.04 -15.11 4.47
N GLU A 160 3.21 -15.56 3.52
CA GLU A 160 1.84 -15.96 3.82
C GLU A 160 1.90 -17.27 4.62
N GLU A 161 1.37 -17.28 5.85
CA GLU A 161 1.03 -18.54 6.54
C GLU A 161 -0.12 -19.27 5.83
#